data_AF-A0ABD1Q3C8-F1
#
_entry.id   AF-A0ABD1Q3C8-F1
#
_cell.length_a   1.000
_cell.length_b   1.000
_cell.length_c   1.000
_cell.angle_alpha   90.00
_cell.angle_beta   90.00
_cell.angle_gamma   90.00
#
_symmetry.space_group_name_H-M   'P 1'
#
loop_
_entity.id
_entity.type
_entity.pdbx_description
1 polymer ?
#
loop_
_entity_poly.entity_id
_entity_poly.type
_entity_poly.pdbx_seq_one_letter_code
_entity_poly.pdbx_strand_id
1 'polypeptide(L)'
;MEEEREGTSAHTSNRKTLLSLILCGFLPNTSKNRVSSYLQHFFWLLLILIETAHAQVMAHSEPSSADRELFQVYSGARRPRILLAASGSVAAIKFANLCHCFSEWAEVKAVATKASLHFIDIASLPKDVTLYTDEDEWSTWKKIGDAVLHIELRRWADIMVIAPLSANTLGKIAGGLCDNLLTCIVRAWDYSKPFFVAPAMNTLMWNNPFTERHLMTIDDLGISLIPPVTKRLACGDYGNGAMAEPSLIFSTVRLFVEKRAQSSGRNIQ
;
A
#
# COMPACT_ATOMS: atom_id res chain seq x y z
N MET A 1 71.55 -7.03 12.79
CA MET A 1 70.80 -8.25 12.49
C MET A 1 69.52 -7.77 11.85
N GLU A 2 69.50 -7.63 10.51
CA GLU A 2 69.12 -8.71 9.56
C GLU A 2 67.66 -9.14 9.81
N GLU A 3 66.77 -9.33 8.85
CA GLU A 3 66.70 -9.18 7.39
C GLU A 3 65.23 -9.52 7.03
N GLU A 4 64.77 -9.10 5.84
CA GLU A 4 63.81 -9.77 4.93
C GLU A 4 62.42 -10.27 5.43
N ARG A 5 61.30 -9.80 4.86
CA ARG A 5 60.66 -10.13 3.55
C ARG A 5 60.23 -11.61 3.40
N GLU A 6 58.90 -11.81 3.32
CA GLU A 6 58.11 -12.70 2.42
C GLU A 6 56.65 -12.67 2.94
N GLY A 7 55.58 -12.28 2.21
CA GLY A 7 55.07 -12.83 0.95
C GLY A 7 54.37 -14.17 1.24
N THR A 8 53.04 -14.32 1.35
CA THR A 8 52.10 -14.42 0.22
C THR A 8 50.66 -14.70 0.68
N SER A 9 49.70 -14.14 -0.07
CA SER A 9 48.33 -14.59 -0.37
C SER A 9 47.80 -15.90 0.26
N ALA A 10 46.70 -15.81 1.02
CA ALA A 10 45.48 -16.64 0.85
C ALA A 10 44.48 -16.45 2.00
N HIS A 11 43.38 -15.71 1.81
CA HIS A 11 42.10 -16.04 2.49
C HIS A 11 40.86 -15.31 1.94
N THR A 12 40.70 -15.27 0.61
CA THR A 12 39.39 -15.11 -0.04
C THR A 12 38.71 -16.46 -0.22
N SER A 13 38.45 -17.19 0.87
CA SER A 13 37.61 -18.39 0.83
C SER A 13 37.17 -18.84 2.22
N ASN A 14 36.37 -18.02 2.92
CA ASN A 14 35.70 -18.53 4.14
C ASN A 14 34.41 -17.78 4.56
N ARG A 15 33.62 -17.30 3.60
CA ARG A 15 32.25 -16.77 3.88
C ARG A 15 31.13 -17.52 3.14
N LYS A 16 31.45 -18.49 2.29
CA LYS A 16 30.44 -19.26 1.54
C LYS A 16 30.06 -20.61 2.17
N THR A 17 30.74 -21.03 3.23
CA THR A 17 30.52 -22.38 3.82
C THR A 17 29.68 -22.36 5.11
N LEU A 18 29.38 -21.18 5.69
CA LEU A 18 28.62 -21.10 6.95
C LEU A 18 27.11 -20.88 6.77
N LEU A 19 26.63 -20.59 5.56
CA LEU A 19 25.18 -20.43 5.28
C LEU A 19 24.47 -21.75 4.92
N SER A 20 25.20 -22.86 4.80
CA SER A 20 24.68 -24.15 4.32
C SER A 20 24.10 -25.06 5.41
N LEU A 21 24.16 -24.69 6.70
CA LEU A 21 23.94 -25.65 7.80
C LEU A 21 22.82 -25.32 8.80
N ILE A 22 21.94 -24.34 8.52
CA ILE A 22 20.82 -24.01 9.44
C ILE A 22 19.42 -24.24 8.82
N LEU A 23 19.30 -24.75 7.59
CA LEU A 23 18.00 -24.95 6.91
C LEU A 23 17.59 -26.42 6.70
N CYS A 24 17.98 -27.32 7.60
CA CYS A 24 17.49 -28.70 7.60
C CYS A 24 16.94 -29.08 8.98
N GLY A 25 15.65 -28.86 9.20
CA GLY A 25 14.96 -29.37 10.37
C GLY A 25 13.55 -28.81 10.53
N PHE A 26 12.55 -29.69 10.45
CA PHE A 26 11.13 -29.51 10.78
C PHE A 26 10.18 -29.05 9.65
N LEU A 27 9.74 -30.03 8.85
CA LEU A 27 8.36 -30.13 8.39
C LEU A 27 7.82 -31.53 8.72
N PRO A 28 6.60 -31.65 9.30
CA PRO A 28 5.79 -32.86 9.16
C PRO A 28 4.74 -32.69 8.03
N ASN A 29 4.79 -33.67 7.10
CA ASN A 29 3.71 -34.28 6.30
C ASN A 29 2.29 -34.14 6.90
N THR A 30 1.14 -33.98 6.24
CA THR A 30 0.56 -34.13 4.88
C THR A 30 -0.78 -33.31 4.91
N SER A 31 -1.42 -32.77 3.87
CA SER A 31 -1.90 -33.40 2.64
C SER A 31 -2.39 -32.36 1.60
N LYS A 32 -2.02 -32.61 0.34
CA LYS A 32 -2.68 -32.26 -0.95
C LYS A 32 -3.42 -30.92 -1.08
N ASN A 33 -2.76 -29.95 -1.74
CA ASN A 33 -3.28 -29.39 -2.99
C ASN A 33 -2.14 -28.92 -3.90
N ARG A 34 -2.27 -29.27 -5.18
CA ARG A 34 -1.20 -29.31 -6.18
C ARG A 34 -1.04 -27.93 -6.82
N VAL A 35 -0.11 -27.11 -6.32
CA VAL A 35 0.43 -25.94 -7.05
C VAL A 35 1.86 -26.29 -7.45
N SER A 36 2.16 -26.16 -8.75
CA SER A 36 3.41 -26.59 -9.38
C SER A 36 4.65 -25.99 -8.68
N SER A 37 5.61 -26.82 -8.28
CA SER A 37 6.84 -26.41 -7.57
C SER A 37 7.70 -25.39 -8.34
N TYR A 38 7.43 -25.23 -9.64
CA TYR A 38 8.05 -24.23 -10.50
C TYR A 38 7.65 -22.78 -10.16
N LEU A 39 6.40 -22.54 -9.73
CA LEU A 39 5.93 -21.19 -9.36
C LEU A 39 6.53 -20.73 -8.02
N GLN A 40 6.75 -21.66 -7.09
CA GLN A 40 7.31 -21.35 -5.77
C GLN A 40 8.82 -21.08 -5.82
N HIS A 41 9.54 -21.72 -6.74
CA HIS A 41 10.95 -21.40 -7.03
C HIS A 41 11.12 -20.07 -7.77
N PHE A 42 10.21 -19.73 -8.70
CA PHE A 42 10.24 -18.43 -9.39
C PHE A 42 9.99 -17.26 -8.45
N PHE A 43 9.07 -17.42 -7.48
CA PHE A 43 8.79 -16.40 -6.47
C PHE A 43 9.97 -16.16 -5.52
N TRP A 44 10.70 -17.24 -5.16
CA TRP A 44 11.90 -17.17 -4.32
C TRP A 44 13.09 -16.53 -5.04
N LEU A 45 13.30 -16.85 -6.33
CA LEU A 45 14.33 -16.20 -7.15
C LEU A 45 14.04 -14.70 -7.37
N LEU A 46 12.76 -14.32 -7.50
CA LEU A 46 12.35 -12.91 -7.62
C LEU A 46 12.60 -12.13 -6.32
N LEU A 47 12.36 -12.74 -5.15
CA LEU A 47 12.65 -12.15 -3.84
C LEU A 47 14.16 -11.95 -3.59
N ILE A 48 15.01 -12.90 -4.00
CA ILE A 48 16.47 -12.76 -3.90
C ILE A 48 17.00 -11.67 -4.84
N LEU A 49 16.41 -11.54 -6.05
CA LEU A 49 16.74 -10.46 -6.99
C LEU A 49 16.31 -9.08 -6.46
N ILE A 50 15.20 -9.00 -5.73
CA ILE A 50 14.75 -7.76 -5.10
C ILE A 50 15.62 -7.39 -3.89
N GLU A 51 16.00 -8.35 -3.04
CA GLU A 51 16.88 -8.09 -1.89
C GLU A 51 18.30 -7.68 -2.31
N THR A 52 18.82 -8.26 -3.40
CA THR A 52 20.13 -7.86 -3.96
C THR A 52 20.07 -6.49 -4.64
N ALA A 53 18.94 -6.12 -5.27
CA ALA A 53 18.74 -4.78 -5.79
C ALA A 53 18.62 -3.72 -4.66
N HIS A 54 18.01 -4.07 -3.53
CA HIS A 54 17.87 -3.17 -2.38
C HIS A 54 19.21 -2.91 -1.66
N ALA A 55 20.11 -3.89 -1.64
CA ALA A 55 21.44 -3.76 -1.04
C ALA A 55 22.39 -2.84 -1.81
N GLN A 56 22.11 -2.56 -3.10
CA GLN A 56 22.93 -1.70 -3.95
C GLN A 56 22.55 -0.20 -3.85
N VAL A 57 21.36 0.12 -3.33
CA VAL A 57 20.79 1.49 -3.33
C VAL A 57 21.10 2.28 -2.05
N MET A 58 21.58 1.62 -0.99
CA MET A 58 21.80 2.25 0.32
C MET A 58 23.24 2.76 0.53
N ALA A 59 23.79 3.47 -0.45
CA ALA A 59 24.99 4.30 -0.27
C ALA A 59 24.63 5.75 -0.59
N HIS A 60 24.85 6.64 0.39
CA HIS A 60 24.42 8.04 0.38
C HIS A 60 24.79 8.77 -0.92
N SER A 61 23.82 9.43 -1.54
CA SER A 61 24.08 10.51 -2.47
C SER A 61 22.87 11.45 -2.56
N GLU A 62 23.17 12.75 -2.64
CA GLU A 62 22.22 13.79 -3.02
C GLU A 62 21.48 13.42 -4.31
N PRO A 63 20.24 13.90 -4.51
CA PRO A 63 19.44 13.51 -5.67
C PRO A 63 20.21 13.73 -6.97
N SER A 64 20.31 12.66 -7.76
CA SER A 64 21.10 12.63 -8.98
C SER A 64 20.51 13.59 -10.03
N SER A 65 21.34 14.02 -10.99
CA SER A 65 20.87 14.85 -12.11
C SER A 65 19.75 14.18 -12.91
N ALA A 66 19.69 12.84 -12.93
CA ALA A 66 18.61 12.07 -13.55
C ALA A 66 17.28 12.18 -12.78
N ASP A 67 17.31 12.25 -11.44
CA ASP A 67 16.11 12.50 -10.62
C ASP A 67 15.59 13.93 -10.84
N ARG A 68 16.50 14.90 -11.02
CA ARG A 68 16.16 16.28 -11.35
C ARG A 68 15.61 16.41 -12.77
N GLU A 69 16.17 15.70 -13.74
CA GLU A 69 15.65 15.66 -15.11
C GLU A 69 14.29 14.95 -15.19
N LEU A 70 14.08 13.85 -14.44
CA LEU A 70 12.75 13.22 -14.31
C LEU A 70 11.74 14.20 -13.72
N PHE A 71 12.09 14.90 -12.64
CA PHE A 71 11.23 15.93 -12.03
C PHE A 71 10.90 17.06 -13.03
N GLN A 72 11.86 17.42 -13.88
CA GLN A 72 11.72 18.47 -14.88
C GLN A 72 10.93 18.02 -16.12
N VAL A 73 10.91 16.73 -16.47
CA VAL A 73 10.04 16.16 -17.51
C VAL A 73 8.57 16.12 -17.06
N TYR A 74 8.28 15.99 -15.76
CA TYR A 74 6.91 16.06 -15.23
C TYR A 74 6.31 17.48 -15.17
N SER A 75 7.07 18.51 -15.53
CA SER A 75 6.63 19.93 -15.50
C SER A 75 5.42 20.24 -16.40
N GLY A 76 4.96 19.30 -17.24
CA GLY A 76 3.76 19.43 -18.06
C GLY A 76 2.54 18.60 -17.62
N ALA A 77 2.69 17.65 -16.69
CA ALA A 77 1.58 16.80 -16.23
C ALA A 77 1.09 17.28 -14.85
N ARG A 78 -0.22 17.57 -14.74
CA ARG A 78 -0.81 17.97 -13.45
C ARG A 78 -0.54 16.92 -12.37
N ARG A 79 -0.35 17.36 -11.13
CA ARG A 79 -0.20 16.46 -9.97
C ARG A 79 -1.41 15.53 -9.89
N PRO A 80 -1.23 14.22 -9.62
CA PRO A 80 -2.33 13.29 -9.48
C PRO A 80 -3.19 13.70 -8.28
N ARG A 81 -4.51 13.56 -8.40
CA ARG A 81 -5.46 13.79 -7.31
C ARG A 81 -5.78 12.48 -6.63
N ILE A 82 -5.38 12.35 -5.38
CA ILE A 82 -5.57 11.13 -4.61
C ILE A 82 -6.55 11.34 -3.45
N LEU A 83 -7.51 10.44 -3.39
CA LEU A 83 -8.44 10.35 -2.27
C LEU A 83 -7.96 9.26 -1.32
N LEU A 84 -7.41 9.66 -0.19
CA LEU A 84 -7.03 8.76 0.89
C LEU A 84 -8.20 8.58 1.83
N ALA A 85 -8.46 7.35 2.25
CA ALA A 85 -9.56 7.04 3.14
C ALA A 85 -9.12 6.14 4.29
N ALA A 86 -9.66 6.41 5.46
CA ALA A 86 -9.46 5.60 6.65
C ALA A 86 -10.79 5.01 7.14
N SER A 87 -10.74 3.74 7.53
CA SER A 87 -11.85 3.06 8.19
C SER A 87 -11.47 2.55 9.58
N GLY A 88 -12.45 2.08 10.36
CA GLY A 88 -12.29 1.72 11.78
C GLY A 88 -11.31 0.56 12.05
N SER A 89 -10.02 0.89 12.16
CA SER A 89 -8.94 -0.02 12.56
C SER A 89 -7.89 0.77 13.34
N VAL A 90 -7.22 0.13 14.31
CA VAL A 90 -6.17 0.76 15.12
C VAL A 90 -5.05 1.35 14.26
N ALA A 91 -4.81 0.76 13.08
CA ALA A 91 -3.82 1.25 12.13
C ALA A 91 -4.10 2.66 11.58
N ALA A 92 -5.30 3.22 11.80
CA ALA A 92 -5.64 4.59 11.42
C ALA A 92 -4.83 5.64 12.20
N ILE A 93 -4.16 5.27 13.30
CA ILE A 93 -3.14 6.12 13.94
C ILE A 93 -2.00 6.49 12.98
N LYS A 94 -1.72 5.66 11.97
CA LYS A 94 -0.70 5.91 10.93
C LYS A 94 -1.24 6.74 9.75
N PHE A 95 -2.52 7.10 9.75
CA PHE A 95 -3.15 7.74 8.59
C PHE A 95 -2.55 9.11 8.28
N ALA A 96 -2.19 9.89 9.30
CA ALA A 96 -1.52 11.17 9.07
C ALA A 96 -0.15 11.01 8.40
N ASN A 97 0.64 10.03 8.82
CA ASN A 97 1.90 9.71 8.18
C ASN A 97 1.70 9.29 6.71
N LEU A 98 0.65 8.50 6.43
CA LEU A 98 0.27 8.17 5.06
C LEU A 98 -0.04 9.43 4.24
N CYS A 99 -0.85 10.36 4.76
CA CYS A 99 -1.13 11.63 4.08
C CYS A 99 0.17 12.39 3.75
N HIS A 100 1.10 12.51 4.71
CA HIS A 100 2.41 13.14 4.49
C HIS A 100 3.19 12.48 3.36
N CYS A 101 3.22 11.13 3.27
CA CYS A 101 3.90 10.43 2.18
C CYS A 101 3.37 10.81 0.79
N PHE A 102 2.07 11.09 0.67
CA PHE A 102 1.46 11.45 -0.61
C PHE A 102 1.49 12.95 -0.90
N SER A 103 1.49 13.83 0.11
CA SER A 103 1.34 15.28 -0.06
C SER A 103 2.44 15.96 -0.89
N GLU A 104 3.64 15.39 -0.99
CA GLU A 104 4.69 15.94 -1.86
C GLU A 104 4.46 15.58 -3.34
N TRP A 105 3.90 14.41 -3.62
CA TRP A 105 3.72 13.90 -4.97
C TRP A 105 2.33 14.22 -5.56
N ALA A 106 1.29 14.25 -4.74
CA ALA A 106 -0.11 14.33 -5.16
C ALA A 106 -0.86 15.50 -4.50
N GLU A 107 -1.97 15.92 -5.11
CA GLU A 107 -3.01 16.67 -4.42
C GLU A 107 -3.83 15.67 -3.59
N VAL A 108 -3.86 15.83 -2.27
CA VAL A 108 -4.45 14.85 -1.35
C VAL A 108 -5.74 15.40 -0.73
N LYS A 109 -6.80 14.60 -0.78
CA LYS A 109 -7.99 14.77 0.07
C LYS A 109 -8.18 13.53 0.91
N ALA A 110 -8.67 13.71 2.14
CA ALA A 110 -8.84 12.64 3.10
C ALA A 110 -10.33 12.40 3.42
N VAL A 111 -10.73 11.14 3.59
CA VAL A 111 -12.06 10.75 4.07
C VAL A 111 -11.92 9.84 5.29
N ALA A 112 -12.62 10.12 6.37
CA ALA A 112 -12.64 9.27 7.55
C ALA A 112 -14.06 8.81 7.88
N THR A 113 -14.22 7.51 8.07
CA THR A 113 -15.43 6.98 8.71
C THR A 113 -15.51 7.45 10.17
N LYS A 114 -16.72 7.46 10.74
CA LYS A 114 -16.92 7.70 12.18
C LYS A 114 -16.02 6.82 13.08
N ALA A 115 -15.89 5.54 12.76
CA ALA A 115 -15.08 4.61 13.55
C ALA A 115 -13.56 4.87 13.48
N SER A 116 -13.04 5.40 12.36
CA SER A 116 -11.62 5.77 12.26
C SER A 116 -11.24 6.99 13.09
N LEU A 117 -12.19 7.89 13.36
CA LEU A 117 -11.94 9.10 14.16
C LEU A 117 -11.55 8.79 15.61
N HIS A 118 -11.77 7.57 16.10
CA HIS A 118 -11.25 7.12 17.40
C HIS A 118 -9.72 6.99 17.45
N PHE A 119 -9.05 6.88 16.30
CA PHE A 119 -7.62 6.60 16.21
C PHE A 119 -6.84 7.68 15.47
N ILE A 120 -7.50 8.48 14.64
CA ILE A 120 -6.85 9.56 13.89
C ILE A 120 -6.67 10.77 14.80
N ASP A 121 -5.43 11.20 14.97
CA ASP A 121 -5.14 12.53 15.48
C ASP A 121 -5.24 13.55 14.33
N ILE A 122 -6.34 14.30 14.29
CA ILE A 122 -6.62 15.29 13.24
C ILE A 122 -5.54 16.39 13.22
N ALA A 123 -4.96 16.74 14.36
CA ALA A 123 -3.93 17.78 14.44
C ALA A 123 -2.61 17.37 13.78
N SER A 124 -2.39 16.06 13.58
CA SER A 124 -1.19 15.52 12.95
C SER A 124 -1.26 15.48 11.41
N LEU A 125 -2.45 15.73 10.83
CA LEU A 125 -2.63 15.76 9.37
C LEU A 125 -1.85 16.92 8.72
N PRO A 126 -1.38 16.75 7.47
CA PRO A 126 -0.79 17.86 6.72
C PRO A 126 -1.78 19.02 6.58
N LYS A 127 -1.29 20.26 6.67
CA LYS A 127 -2.14 21.47 6.69
C LYS A 127 -2.95 21.68 5.41
N ASP A 128 -2.45 21.18 4.29
CA ASP A 128 -3.05 21.26 2.96
C ASP A 128 -4.04 20.12 2.68
N VAL A 129 -4.16 19.14 3.59
CA VAL A 129 -5.09 18.01 3.46
C VAL A 129 -6.40 18.30 4.17
N THR A 130 -7.47 18.45 3.39
CA THR A 130 -8.83 18.54 3.94
C THR A 130 -9.34 17.14 4.30
N LEU A 131 -9.77 16.96 5.55
CA LEU A 131 -10.44 15.77 6.04
C LEU A 131 -11.95 15.93 5.95
N TYR A 132 -12.61 15.01 5.23
CA TYR A 132 -14.06 14.93 5.11
C TYR A 132 -14.62 13.77 5.93
N THR A 133 -15.80 13.98 6.50
CA THR A 133 -16.55 13.07 7.35
C THR A 133 -18.00 12.99 6.89
N ASP A 134 -18.79 12.08 7.48
CA ASP A 134 -20.20 11.92 7.14
C ASP A 134 -21.02 13.21 7.37
N GLU A 135 -20.62 14.06 8.31
CA GLU A 135 -21.30 15.35 8.59
C GLU A 135 -21.10 16.37 7.46
N ASP A 136 -19.99 16.28 6.72
CA ASP A 136 -19.67 17.21 5.62
C ASP A 136 -20.57 16.99 4.40
N GLU A 137 -21.13 15.80 4.27
CA GLU A 137 -22.05 15.46 3.19
C GLU A 137 -23.35 16.27 3.30
N TRP A 138 -23.89 16.38 4.51
CA TRP A 138 -25.13 17.10 4.79
C TRP A 138 -24.94 18.60 4.98
N SER A 139 -23.74 19.04 5.39
CA SER A 139 -23.43 20.47 5.46
C SER A 139 -23.37 21.13 4.07
N THR A 140 -22.98 20.35 3.05
CA THR A 140 -22.83 20.79 1.66
C THR A 140 -24.15 20.81 0.90
N TRP A 141 -25.05 19.84 1.14
CA TRP A 141 -26.30 19.70 0.41
C TRP A 141 -27.49 20.27 1.18
N LYS A 142 -28.09 21.37 0.71
CA LYS A 142 -29.24 22.02 1.38
C LYS A 142 -30.49 22.04 0.53
N LYS A 143 -30.35 22.02 -0.80
CA LYS A 143 -31.46 22.00 -1.75
C LYS A 143 -31.11 21.16 -2.98
N ILE A 144 -32.17 20.76 -3.68
CA ILE A 144 -32.06 20.12 -5.00
C ILE A 144 -31.26 21.05 -5.93
N GLY A 145 -30.20 20.51 -6.52
CA GLY A 145 -29.26 21.25 -7.36
C GLY A 145 -27.92 21.57 -6.69
N ASP A 146 -27.81 21.45 -5.37
CA ASP A 146 -26.52 21.56 -4.68
C ASP A 146 -25.62 20.36 -4.98
N ALA A 147 -24.32 20.57 -4.93
CA ALA A 147 -23.33 19.52 -5.17
C ALA A 147 -23.41 18.44 -4.10
N VAL A 148 -23.39 17.17 -4.53
CA VAL A 148 -23.39 16.02 -3.64
C VAL A 148 -21.95 15.59 -3.37
N LEU A 149 -21.50 15.71 -2.12
CA LEU A 149 -20.08 15.61 -1.76
C LEU A 149 -19.42 14.31 -2.25
N HIS A 150 -20.04 13.15 -2.04
CA HIS A 150 -19.45 11.87 -2.48
C HIS A 150 -19.28 11.79 -4.00
N ILE A 151 -20.18 12.40 -4.78
CA ILE A 151 -20.08 12.47 -6.24
C ILE A 151 -18.94 13.40 -6.65
N GLU A 152 -18.79 14.54 -5.98
CA GLU A 152 -17.72 15.49 -6.24
C GLU A 152 -16.35 14.92 -5.90
N LEU A 153 -16.21 14.24 -4.77
CA LEU A 153 -14.96 13.55 -4.41
C LEU A 153 -14.60 12.46 -5.42
N ARG A 154 -15.59 11.66 -5.85
CA ARG A 154 -15.42 10.64 -6.90
C ARG A 154 -15.02 11.24 -8.25
N ARG A 155 -15.60 12.38 -8.64
CA ARG A 155 -15.23 13.09 -9.88
C ARG A 155 -13.82 13.65 -9.80
N TRP A 156 -13.49 14.28 -8.67
CA TRP A 156 -12.21 14.94 -8.42
C TRP A 156 -11.03 13.95 -8.38
N ALA A 157 -11.21 12.78 -7.75
CA ALA A 157 -10.14 11.82 -7.53
C ALA A 157 -9.73 11.11 -8.84
N ASP A 158 -8.44 11.06 -9.13
CA ASP A 158 -7.87 10.19 -10.16
C ASP A 158 -7.64 8.78 -9.61
N ILE A 159 -7.33 8.68 -8.31
CA ILE A 159 -6.96 7.45 -7.60
C ILE A 159 -7.64 7.45 -6.23
N MET A 160 -8.07 6.27 -5.78
CA MET A 160 -8.55 6.06 -4.41
C MET A 160 -7.66 5.05 -3.67
N VAL A 161 -7.41 5.32 -2.39
CA VAL A 161 -6.70 4.40 -1.49
C VAL A 161 -7.45 4.33 -0.16
N ILE A 162 -7.88 3.13 0.25
CA ILE A 162 -8.40 2.91 1.61
C ILE A 162 -7.31 2.24 2.45
N ALA A 163 -6.75 2.97 3.42
CA ALA A 163 -5.67 2.52 4.28
C ALA A 163 -5.74 3.22 5.65
N PRO A 164 -6.25 2.55 6.70
CA PRO A 164 -6.62 1.14 6.73
C PRO A 164 -8.01 0.82 6.16
N LEU A 165 -8.14 -0.36 5.56
CA LEU A 165 -9.42 -1.03 5.30
C LEU A 165 -9.76 -2.02 6.44
N SER A 166 -10.81 -1.73 7.19
CA SER A 166 -11.35 -2.59 8.25
C SER A 166 -12.18 -3.73 7.64
N ALA A 167 -12.32 -4.84 8.37
CA ALA A 167 -13.17 -5.96 7.92
C ALA A 167 -14.63 -5.55 7.71
N ASN A 168 -15.14 -4.62 8.52
CA ASN A 168 -16.50 -4.10 8.40
C ASN A 168 -16.69 -3.33 7.08
N THR A 169 -15.80 -2.37 6.78
CA THR A 169 -15.85 -1.64 5.51
C THR A 169 -15.60 -2.57 4.33
N LEU A 170 -14.71 -3.55 4.45
CA LEU A 170 -14.51 -4.59 3.42
C LEU A 170 -15.82 -5.34 3.13
N GLY A 171 -16.55 -5.78 4.16
CA GLY A 171 -17.85 -6.43 4.01
C GLY A 171 -18.90 -5.52 3.38
N LYS A 172 -18.94 -4.23 3.76
CA LYS A 172 -19.85 -3.25 3.16
C LYS A 172 -19.56 -3.04 1.66
N ILE A 173 -18.29 -2.94 1.28
CA ILE A 173 -17.88 -2.78 -0.12
C ILE A 173 -18.26 -4.03 -0.92
N ALA A 174 -17.92 -5.22 -0.42
CA ALA A 174 -18.28 -6.48 -1.09
C ALA A 174 -19.80 -6.68 -1.21
N GLY A 175 -20.57 -6.22 -0.22
CA GLY A 175 -22.04 -6.24 -0.24
C GLY A 175 -22.69 -5.09 -1.02
N GLY A 176 -21.93 -4.15 -1.58
CA GLY A 176 -22.46 -3.00 -2.31
C GLY A 176 -23.26 -2.00 -1.45
N LEU A 177 -23.00 -1.95 -0.14
CA LEU A 177 -23.65 -1.03 0.79
C LEU A 177 -23.06 0.38 0.70
N CYS A 178 -23.89 1.39 0.94
CA CYS A 178 -23.52 2.81 0.88
C CYS A 178 -24.27 3.63 1.96
N ASP A 179 -23.79 3.54 3.21
CA ASP A 179 -24.48 4.10 4.39
C ASP A 179 -23.66 5.18 5.12
N ASN A 180 -22.53 5.58 4.55
CA ASN A 180 -21.63 6.63 5.03
C ASN A 180 -20.84 7.20 3.84
N LEU A 181 -20.21 8.35 4.02
CA LEU A 181 -19.53 9.10 2.96
C LEU A 181 -18.54 8.21 2.19
N LEU A 182 -17.70 7.46 2.90
CA LEU A 182 -16.71 6.57 2.29
C LEU A 182 -17.38 5.52 1.39
N THR A 183 -18.36 4.80 1.91
CA THR A 183 -19.03 3.74 1.16
C THR A 183 -19.89 4.27 0.01
N CYS A 184 -20.45 5.47 0.13
CA CYS A 184 -21.13 6.16 -0.98
C CYS A 184 -20.17 6.49 -2.12
N ILE A 185 -18.96 6.98 -1.81
CA ILE A 185 -17.90 7.23 -2.81
C ILE A 185 -17.53 5.92 -3.52
N VAL A 186 -17.30 4.84 -2.76
CA VAL A 186 -16.96 3.53 -3.32
C VAL A 186 -18.09 2.99 -4.20
N ARG A 187 -19.35 3.11 -3.76
CA ARG A 187 -20.49 2.60 -4.51
C ARG A 187 -20.72 3.33 -5.83
N ALA A 188 -20.32 4.59 -5.89
CA ALA A 188 -20.33 5.44 -7.09
C ALA A 188 -19.03 5.35 -7.92
N TRP A 189 -18.03 4.58 -7.47
CA TRP A 189 -16.70 4.57 -8.07
C TRP A 189 -16.71 4.08 -9.52
N ASP A 190 -15.80 4.64 -10.31
CA ASP A 190 -15.52 4.20 -11.68
C ASP A 190 -14.26 3.32 -11.64
N TYR A 191 -14.42 2.02 -11.80
CA TYR A 191 -13.32 1.05 -11.72
C TYR A 191 -12.32 1.13 -12.89
N SER A 192 -12.55 2.01 -13.89
CA SER A 192 -11.48 2.39 -14.82
C SER A 192 -10.38 3.24 -14.15
N LYS A 193 -10.70 3.88 -13.02
CA LYS A 193 -9.78 4.61 -12.15
C LYS A 193 -9.12 3.67 -11.14
N PRO A 194 -7.80 3.80 -10.88
CA PRO A 194 -7.11 2.94 -9.93
C PRO A 194 -7.68 3.06 -8.51
N PHE A 195 -7.92 1.91 -7.89
CA PHE A 195 -8.43 1.82 -6.53
C PHE A 195 -7.63 0.79 -5.76
N PHE A 196 -6.98 1.22 -4.68
CA PHE A 196 -6.17 0.39 -3.81
C PHE A 196 -6.79 0.26 -2.42
N VAL A 197 -6.55 -0.88 -1.79
CA VAL A 197 -6.92 -1.12 -0.40
C VAL A 197 -5.77 -1.73 0.38
N ALA A 198 -5.57 -1.28 1.62
CA ALA A 198 -4.62 -1.87 2.56
C ALA A 198 -5.38 -2.37 3.80
N PRO A 199 -5.77 -3.66 3.84
CA PRO A 199 -6.49 -4.22 4.96
C PRO A 199 -5.69 -4.14 6.27
N ALA A 200 -6.40 -3.89 7.37
CA ALA A 200 -5.83 -3.87 8.70
C ALA A 200 -6.83 -4.38 9.73
N MET A 201 -6.60 -5.59 10.23
CA MET A 201 -7.49 -6.26 11.19
C MET A 201 -6.71 -7.29 12.02
N ASN A 202 -7.29 -7.75 13.14
CA ASN A 202 -6.69 -8.82 13.93
C ASN A 202 -6.56 -10.12 13.11
N THR A 203 -5.56 -10.95 13.41
CA THR A 203 -5.28 -12.24 12.75
C THR A 203 -6.50 -13.16 12.66
N LEU A 204 -7.33 -13.22 13.69
CA LEU A 204 -8.53 -14.05 13.69
C LEU A 204 -9.59 -13.54 12.70
N MET A 205 -9.68 -12.22 12.53
CA MET A 205 -10.53 -11.61 11.50
C MET A 205 -9.95 -11.86 10.11
N TRP A 206 -8.63 -11.74 9.96
CA TRP A 206 -7.95 -11.99 8.68
C TRP A 206 -8.13 -13.44 8.22
N ASN A 207 -7.95 -14.41 9.13
CA ASN A 207 -8.12 -15.83 8.86
C ASN A 207 -9.59 -16.28 8.77
N ASN A 208 -10.54 -15.38 9.04
CA ASN A 208 -11.95 -15.70 8.91
C ASN A 208 -12.31 -15.88 7.42
N PRO A 209 -13.10 -16.90 7.05
CA PRO A 209 -13.46 -17.16 5.66
C PRO A 209 -14.20 -16.01 4.96
N PHE A 210 -14.85 -15.11 5.70
CA PHE A 210 -15.46 -13.91 5.11
C PHE A 210 -14.41 -12.96 4.51
N THR A 211 -13.23 -12.87 5.10
CA THR A 211 -12.16 -11.99 4.60
C THR A 211 -11.73 -12.43 3.21
N GLU A 212 -11.43 -13.71 3.01
CA GLU A 212 -11.07 -14.25 1.70
C GLU A 212 -12.19 -14.04 0.67
N ARG A 213 -13.44 -14.35 1.02
CA ARG A 213 -14.59 -14.17 0.11
C ARG A 213 -14.80 -12.72 -0.31
N HIS A 214 -14.72 -11.79 0.64
CA HIS A 214 -14.86 -10.37 0.33
C HIS A 214 -13.67 -9.84 -0.48
N LEU A 215 -12.45 -10.31 -0.20
CA LEU A 215 -11.26 -9.95 -0.97
C LEU A 215 -11.39 -10.42 -2.42
N MET A 216 -11.84 -11.65 -2.65
CA MET A 216 -12.14 -12.14 -4.01
C MET A 216 -13.18 -11.28 -4.72
N THR A 217 -14.26 -10.90 -4.02
CA THR A 217 -15.32 -10.07 -4.60
C THR A 217 -14.80 -8.69 -5.04
N ILE A 218 -13.92 -8.06 -4.26
CA ILE A 218 -13.37 -6.75 -4.64
C ILE A 218 -12.26 -6.86 -5.69
N ASP A 219 -11.54 -7.98 -5.74
CA ASP A 219 -10.54 -8.27 -6.78
C ASP A 219 -11.21 -8.39 -8.16
N ASP A 220 -12.37 -9.06 -8.23
CA ASP A 220 -13.20 -9.14 -9.45
C ASP A 220 -13.66 -7.76 -9.96
N LEU A 221 -13.76 -6.76 -9.08
CA LEU A 221 -14.06 -5.36 -9.43
C LEU A 221 -12.83 -4.59 -9.93
N GLY A 222 -11.64 -5.18 -9.90
CA GLY A 222 -10.37 -4.54 -10.25
C GLY A 222 -9.74 -3.73 -9.12
N ILE A 223 -10.17 -3.93 -7.87
CA ILE A 223 -9.54 -3.28 -6.71
C ILE A 223 -8.21 -3.94 -6.39
N SER A 224 -7.15 -3.16 -6.36
CA SER A 224 -5.79 -3.63 -6.10
C SER A 224 -5.53 -3.79 -4.59
N LEU A 225 -5.30 -5.03 -4.16
CA LEU A 225 -4.94 -5.34 -2.78
C LEU A 225 -3.46 -5.04 -2.50
N ILE A 226 -3.20 -4.23 -1.47
CA ILE A 226 -1.90 -4.10 -0.82
C ILE A 226 -1.93 -5.00 0.43
N PRO A 227 -1.22 -6.14 0.43
CA PRO A 227 -1.42 -7.16 1.45
C PRO A 227 -0.97 -6.68 2.83
N PRO A 228 -1.61 -7.16 3.91
CA PRO A 228 -1.13 -6.92 5.25
C PRO A 228 0.23 -7.60 5.49
N VAL A 229 0.92 -7.15 6.54
CA VAL A 229 2.19 -7.71 6.99
C VAL A 229 2.00 -8.58 8.22
N THR A 230 2.87 -9.57 8.38
CA THR A 230 2.96 -10.36 9.61
C THR A 230 3.83 -9.62 10.62
N LYS A 231 3.23 -9.14 11.71
CA LYS A 231 3.91 -8.43 12.80
C LYS A 231 3.21 -8.73 14.13
N ARG A 232 3.79 -8.25 15.24
CA ARG A 232 3.10 -8.17 16.52
C ARG A 232 1.97 -7.13 16.42
N LEU A 233 0.74 -7.56 16.67
CA LEU A 233 -0.47 -6.75 16.55
C LEU A 233 -0.76 -5.98 17.84
N ALA A 234 -1.66 -5.00 17.77
CA ALA A 234 -2.05 -4.17 18.92
C ALA A 234 -2.66 -4.98 20.08
N CYS A 235 -3.21 -6.17 19.81
CA CYS A 235 -3.72 -7.10 20.82
C CYS A 235 -2.62 -7.93 21.52
N GLY A 236 -1.35 -7.86 21.06
CA GLY A 236 -0.22 -8.61 21.63
C GLY A 236 0.18 -9.85 20.85
N ASP A 237 -0.71 -10.40 20.02
CA ASP A 237 -0.48 -11.57 19.16
C ASP A 237 0.52 -11.30 18.04
N TYR A 238 1.32 -12.31 17.69
CA TYR A 238 2.11 -12.31 16.46
C TYR A 238 1.29 -12.96 15.34
N GLY A 239 1.00 -12.24 14.27
CA GLY A 239 0.21 -12.80 13.19
C GLY A 239 0.01 -11.87 12.00
N ASN A 240 -0.63 -12.41 10.97
CA ASN A 240 -0.93 -11.70 9.75
C ASN A 240 -2.16 -10.80 9.93
N GLY A 241 -2.19 -9.63 9.29
CA GLY A 241 -3.31 -8.69 9.38
C GLY A 241 -2.94 -7.26 9.78
N ALA A 242 -1.67 -6.98 10.10
CA ALA A 242 -1.21 -5.61 10.29
C ALA A 242 -1.20 -4.86 8.95
N MET A 243 -1.63 -3.59 8.95
CA MET A 243 -1.56 -2.75 7.76
C MET A 243 -0.13 -2.70 7.20
N ALA A 244 0.00 -2.73 5.88
CA ALA A 244 1.25 -2.39 5.20
C ALA A 244 1.79 -1.03 5.70
N GLU A 245 3.11 -0.86 5.69
CA GLU A 245 3.69 0.41 6.10
C GLU A 245 3.31 1.53 5.11
N PRO A 246 3.08 2.77 5.57
CA PRO A 246 2.71 3.89 4.71
C PRO A 246 3.64 4.09 3.50
N SER A 247 4.94 3.88 3.68
CA SER A 247 5.93 3.96 2.60
C SER A 247 5.73 2.91 1.50
N LEU A 248 5.35 1.68 1.87
CA LEU A 248 5.04 0.61 0.91
C LEU A 248 3.74 0.91 0.17
N ILE A 249 2.73 1.43 0.88
CA ILE A 249 1.46 1.85 0.26
C ILE A 249 1.74 2.95 -0.78
N PHE A 250 2.51 3.97 -0.39
CA PHE A 250 2.92 5.06 -1.27
C PHE A 250 3.67 4.57 -2.51
N SER A 251 4.74 3.79 -2.33
CA SER A 251 5.56 3.33 -3.46
C SER A 251 4.78 2.44 -4.42
N THR A 252 3.89 1.57 -3.90
CA THR A 252 3.03 0.71 -4.73
C THR A 252 2.11 1.54 -5.62
N VAL A 253 1.43 2.53 -5.06
CA VAL A 253 0.52 3.41 -5.81
C VAL A 253 1.29 4.25 -6.83
N ARG A 254 2.41 4.85 -6.42
CA ARG A 254 3.24 5.68 -7.29
C ARG A 254 3.76 4.91 -8.51
N LEU A 255 4.36 3.74 -8.29
CA LEU A 255 4.90 2.90 -9.37
C LEU A 255 3.81 2.45 -10.35
N PHE A 256 2.61 2.14 -9.85
CA PHE A 256 1.48 1.79 -10.70
C PHE A 256 1.11 2.94 -11.66
N VAL A 257 1.03 4.17 -11.13
CA VAL A 257 0.66 5.36 -11.91
C VAL A 257 1.73 5.69 -12.94
N GLU A 258 3.02 5.65 -12.55
CA GLU A 258 4.14 5.89 -13.45
C GLU A 258 4.18 4.88 -14.60
N LYS A 259 3.94 3.60 -14.31
CA LYS A 259 3.86 2.54 -15.33
C LYS A 259 2.71 2.77 -16.30
N ARG A 260 1.55 3.20 -15.81
CA ARG A 260 0.37 3.49 -16.65
C ARG A 260 0.60 4.68 -17.58
N ALA A 261 1.30 5.71 -17.10
CA ALA A 261 1.70 6.86 -17.93
C ALA A 261 2.64 6.44 -19.07
N GLN A 262 3.62 5.57 -18.78
CA GLN A 262 4.56 5.04 -19.79
C GLN A 262 3.85 4.20 -20.86
N SER A 263 2.86 3.39 -20.48
CA SER A 263 2.08 2.61 -21.46
C SER A 263 1.24 3.48 -22.39
N SER A 264 0.68 4.58 -21.89
CA SER A 264 -0.11 5.51 -22.71
C SER A 264 0.75 6.29 -23.70
N GLY A 265 2.00 6.59 -23.34
CA GLY A 265 2.95 7.30 -24.21
C GLY A 265 3.55 6.45 -25.34
N ARG A 266 3.55 5.11 -25.22
CA ARG A 266 4.11 4.20 -26.25
C ARG A 266 3.14 3.89 -27.40
N ASN A 267 1.85 4.21 -27.28
CA ASN A 267 0.85 3.98 -28.33
C ASN A 267 0.76 5.12 -29.36
N ILE A 268 1.72 6.05 -29.36
CA ILE A 268 1.84 7.14 -30.34
C ILE A 268 3.18 6.97 -31.09
N GLN A 269 3.36 5.85 -31.78
CA GLN A 269 4.41 5.64 -32.79
C GLN A 269 3.88 4.74 -33.91
#